data_AF-A0A699XKH8-F1
#
_entry.id   AF-A0A699XKH8-F1
#
_cell.length_a   1.000
_cell.length_b   1.000
_cell.length_c   1.000
_cell.angle_alpha   90.00
_cell.angle_beta   90.00
_cell.angle_gamma   90.00
#
_symmetry.space_group_name_H-M   'P 1'
#
loop_
_entity.id
_entity.type
_entity.pdbx_description
1 polymer ?
#
loop_
_entity_poly.entity_id
_entity_poly.type
_entity_poly.pdbx_seq_one_letter_code
_entity_poly.pdbx_strand_id
1 'polypeptide(L)' 'GQRERLMAQIEADMNNTLLYVYRDLSDPELEEFSTFAESADGKAYYQAALAAIRAGLAVGQSSSSLAP' A
#
# COMPACT_ATOMS: atom_id res chain seq x y z
N GLY A 1 -20.11 -10.78 1.75
CA GLY A 1 -20.10 -9.36 2.21
C GLY A 1 -19.70 -8.43 1.07
N GLN A 2 -20.13 -7.17 1.11
CA GLN A 2 -19.79 -6.17 0.08
C GLN A 2 -18.27 -5.97 -0.07
N ARG A 3 -17.52 -5.98 1.05
CA ARG A 3 -16.04 -5.95 1.02
C ARG A 3 -15.41 -7.18 0.37
N GLU A 4 -15.91 -8.38 0.64
CA GLU A 4 -15.35 -9.61 0.04
C GLU A 4 -15.56 -9.64 -1.48
N ARG A 5 -16.71 -9.16 -1.96
CA ARG A 5 -16.97 -9.01 -3.41
C ARG A 5 -16.06 -7.95 -4.05
N LEU A 6 -15.80 -6.85 -3.36
CA LEU A 6 -14.87 -5.82 -3.81
C LEU A 6 -13.43 -6.34 -3.85
N MET A 7 -13.00 -7.08 -2.81
CA MET A 7 -11.66 -7.67 -2.77
C MET A 7 -11.47 -8.71 -3.87
N ALA A 8 -12.47 -9.56 -4.14
CA ALA A 8 -12.40 -10.52 -5.25
C ALA A 8 -12.33 -9.84 -6.62
N GLN A 9 -12.97 -8.69 -6.81
CA GLN A 9 -12.85 -7.90 -8.04
C GLN A 9 -11.48 -7.25 -8.18
N ILE A 10 -10.96 -6.65 -7.10
CA ILE A 10 -9.61 -6.09 -7.07
C ILE A 10 -8.56 -7.18 -7.31
N GLU A 11 -8.76 -8.37 -6.77
CA GLU A 11 -7.87 -9.52 -6.95
C GLU A 11 -7.89 -10.04 -8.39
N ALA A 12 -9.08 -10.10 -9.01
CA ALA A 12 -9.23 -10.46 -10.42
C ALA A 12 -8.57 -9.45 -11.37
N ASP A 13 -8.60 -8.16 -11.03
CA ASP A 13 -7.98 -7.08 -11.79
C ASP A 13 -6.60 -6.63 -11.23
N MET A 14 -6.02 -7.40 -10.32
CA MET A 14 -4.80 -7.02 -9.62
C MET A 14 -3.65 -6.80 -10.60
N ASN A 15 -3.50 -7.70 -11.58
CA ASN A 15 -2.47 -7.60 -12.60
C ASN A 15 -2.64 -6.35 -13.47
N ASN A 16 -3.88 -6.02 -13.87
CA ASN A 16 -4.18 -4.80 -14.62
C ASN A 16 -3.91 -3.55 -13.79
N THR A 17 -4.20 -3.60 -12.49
CA THR A 17 -3.96 -2.50 -11.55
C THR A 17 -2.47 -2.27 -11.35
N LEU A 18 -1.67 -3.32 -11.15
CA LEU A 18 -0.22 -3.23 -11.03
C LEU A 18 0.42 -2.76 -12.34
N LEU A 19 -0.03 -3.28 -13.49
CA LEU A 19 0.38 -2.78 -14.80
C LEU A 19 0.10 -1.28 -14.96
N TYR A 20 -1.06 -0.79 -14.49
CA TYR A 20 -1.39 0.62 -14.57
C TYR A 20 -0.52 1.50 -13.65
N VAL A 21 -0.26 1.04 -12.42
CA VAL A 21 0.54 1.79 -11.44
C VAL A 21 2.01 1.89 -11.85
N TYR A 22 2.55 0.81 -12.43
CA TYR A 22 3.95 0.76 -12.82
C TYR A 22 4.21 1.06 -14.30
N ARG A 23 3.18 1.41 -15.10
CA ARG A 23 3.35 1.68 -16.54
C ARG A 23 4.34 2.79 -16.87
N ASP A 24 4.53 3.72 -15.93
CA ASP A 24 5.40 4.88 -16.10
C ASP A 24 6.84 4.57 -15.65
N LEU A 25 7.08 3.38 -15.08
CA LEU A 25 8.42 2.88 -14.80
C LEU A 25 8.96 2.12 -16.01
N SER A 26 10.20 2.41 -16.36
CA SER A 26 10.98 1.61 -17.30
C SER A 26 11.39 0.26 -16.68
N ASP A 27 11.75 -0.71 -17.52
CA ASP A 27 12.26 -2.02 -17.10
C ASP A 27 13.37 -1.95 -16.02
N PRO A 28 14.41 -1.10 -16.13
CA PRO A 28 15.42 -0.99 -15.08
C PRO A 28 14.87 -0.40 -13.77
N GLU A 29 13.93 0.55 -13.83
CA GLU A 29 13.31 1.13 -12.63
C GLU A 29 12.42 0.10 -11.92
N LEU A 30 11.75 -0.77 -12.67
CA LEU A 30 10.99 -1.91 -12.14
C LEU A 30 11.90 -2.91 -11.43
N GLU A 31 13.07 -3.22 -11.99
CA GLU A 31 14.05 -4.12 -11.39
C GLU A 31 14.64 -3.54 -10.10
N GLU A 32 14.99 -2.25 -10.10
CA GLU A 32 15.46 -1.54 -8.90
C GLU A 32 14.39 -1.52 -7.81
N PHE A 33 13.13 -1.23 -8.17
CA PHE A 33 12.01 -1.26 -7.24
C PHE A 33 11.83 -2.64 -6.63
N SER A 34 11.80 -3.70 -7.46
CA SER A 34 11.63 -5.08 -7.00
C SER A 34 12.76 -5.50 -6.06
N THR A 35 14.00 -5.22 -6.47
CA THR A 35 15.22 -5.53 -5.69
C THR A 35 15.18 -4.84 -4.33
N PHE A 36 14.82 -3.55 -4.29
CA PHE A 36 14.68 -2.82 -3.04
C PHE A 36 13.54 -3.38 -2.19
N ALA A 37 12.35 -3.58 -2.75
CA ALA A 37 11.18 -4.07 -2.01
C ALA A 37 11.38 -5.47 -1.41
N GLU A 38 12.16 -6.33 -2.06
CA GLU A 38 12.49 -7.67 -1.56
C GLU A 38 13.61 -7.69 -0.51
N SER A 39 14.44 -6.64 -0.46
CA SER A 39 15.52 -6.50 0.50
C SER A 39 15.02 -6.40 1.95
N ALA A 40 15.93 -6.66 2.91
CA ALA A 40 15.62 -6.51 4.33
C ALA A 40 15.25 -5.07 4.69
N ASP A 41 15.96 -4.10 4.12
CA ASP A 41 15.75 -2.67 4.38
C ASP A 41 14.43 -2.18 3.77
N GLY A 42 14.08 -2.61 2.56
CA GLY A 42 12.80 -2.28 1.94
C GLY A 42 11.61 -2.82 2.74
N LYS A 43 11.71 -4.06 3.22
CA LYS A 43 10.70 -4.65 4.11
C LYS A 43 10.56 -3.86 5.41
N ALA A 44 11.67 -3.49 6.04
CA ALA A 44 11.65 -2.68 7.26
C ALA A 44 11.04 -1.29 7.02
N TYR A 45 11.39 -0.66 5.89
CA TYR A 45 10.84 0.62 5.47
C TYR A 45 9.30 0.58 5.33
N TYR A 46 8.76 -0.40 4.59
CA TYR A 46 7.32 -0.51 4.40
C TYR A 46 6.58 -0.84 5.71
N GLN A 47 7.18 -1.65 6.59
CA GLN A 47 6.61 -1.90 7.93
C GLN A 47 6.55 -0.62 8.77
N ALA A 48 7.62 0.17 8.77
CA ALA A 48 7.66 1.45 9.48
C ALA A 48 6.66 2.46 8.91
N ALA A 49 6.56 2.57 7.58
CA ALA A 49 5.60 3.42 6.89
C ALA A 49 4.14 3.03 7.25
N LEU A 50 3.84 1.73 7.24
CA LEU A 50 2.53 1.23 7.64
C LEU A 50 2.21 1.56 9.11
N ALA A 51 3.18 1.41 10.01
CA ALA A 51 3.03 1.77 11.41
C ALA A 51 2.75 3.27 11.58
N ALA A 52 3.46 4.12 10.83
CA ALA A 52 3.28 5.57 10.85
C ALA A 52 1.89 5.98 10.35
N ILE A 53 1.41 5.39 9.24
CA ILE A 53 0.05 5.64 8.72
C ILE A 53 -1.00 5.23 9.75
N ARG A 54 -0.86 4.05 10.36
CA ARG A 54 -1.78 3.58 11.41
C ARG A 54 -1.81 4.53 12.61
N ALA A 55 -0.65 4.99 13.05
CA ALA A 55 -0.54 5.96 14.13
C ALA A 55 -1.22 7.29 13.76
N GLY A 56 -0.98 7.82 12.55
CA GLY A 56 -1.62 9.05 12.07
C GLY A 56 -3.14 8.95 11.99
N LEU A 57 -3.67 7.83 11.49
CA LEU A 57 -5.12 7.58 11.44
C LEU A 57 -5.73 7.45 12.85
N ALA A 58 -5.05 6.79 13.79
CA ALA A 58 -5.51 6.65 15.17
C ALA A 58 -5.58 8.01 15.89
N VAL A 59 -4.62 8.90 15.63
CA VAL A 59 -4.65 10.27 16.15
C VAL A 59 -5.85 11.05 15.59
N GLY A 60 -6.13 10.94 14.28
CA GLY A 60 -7.29 11.59 13.65
C GLY A 60 -8.66 11.07 14.10
N GLN A 61 -8.76 9.77 14.42
CA GLN A 61 -9.97 9.19 15.05
C GLN A 61 -10.15 9.69 16.48
N SER A 62 -9.05 9.79 17.23
CA SER A 62 -9.08 10.28 18.61
C SER A 62 -9.57 11.74 18.65
N SER A 63 -9.06 12.62 17.78
CA SER A 63 -9.51 14.01 17.72
C SER A 63 -10.97 14.17 17.27
N SER A 64 -11.48 13.30 16.37
CA SER A 64 -12.90 13.32 15.98
C SER A 64 -13.84 12.83 17.10
N SER A 65 -13.38 11.94 17.98
CA SER A 65 -14.13 11.50 19.16
C SER A 65 -14.14 12.49 20.33
N LEU A 66 -13.29 13.52 20.24
CA LEU A 66 -13.14 14.62 21.20
C LEU A 66 -13.84 15.91 20.75
N ALA A 67 -14.51 15.91 19.58
CA ALA A 67 -15.37 17.01 19.17
C ALA A 67 -16.70 16.96 19.99
N PRO A 68 -17.13 18.09 20.60
CA PRO A 68 -18.29 18.14 21.50
C PRO A 68 -19.64 17.93 20.81
#